data_AF-A0A8H2WHF4-F1
#
_entry.id   AF-A0A8H2WHF4-F1
#
_cell.length_a   1.000
_cell.length_b   1.000
_cell.length_c   1.000
_cell.angle_alpha   90.00
_cell.angle_beta   90.00
_cell.angle_gamma   90.00
#
_symmetry.space_group_name_H-M   'P 1'
#
loop_
_entity.id
_entity.type
_entity.pdbx_description
1 polymer ?
#
loop_
_entity_poly.entity_id
_entity_poly.type
_entity_poly.pdbx_seq_one_letter_code
_entity_poly.pdbx_strand_id
1 'polypeptide(L)'
;MKNDSDSLFGNLRDDIHAASLELAGTILFLLLGLGGIQASAFSNQAFVGVATGASTANQIHSIPQLLYISASMGLSLLVSVWFFYRVTG
;
A
#
# COMPACT_ATOMS: atom_id res chain seq x y z
N MET A 1 -7.56 27.20 37.64
CA MET A 1 -7.63 27.29 36.16
C MET A 1 -6.20 27.35 35.66
N LYS A 2 -5.74 26.26 35.04
CA LYS A 2 -4.37 26.15 34.52
C LYS A 2 -4.42 26.64 33.08
N ASN A 3 -3.79 27.77 32.81
CA ASN A 3 -3.70 28.35 31.48
C ASN A 3 -2.53 27.65 30.78
N ASP A 4 -2.77 26.45 30.26
CA ASP A 4 -1.83 25.80 29.36
C ASP A 4 -2.14 26.32 27.95
N SER A 5 -1.36 27.30 27.50
CA SER A 5 -1.36 27.73 26.11
C SER A 5 -0.88 26.56 25.25
N ASP A 6 -1.77 25.93 24.48
CA ASP A 6 -1.45 24.92 23.48
C ASP A 6 -0.46 25.50 22.46
N SER A 7 0.83 25.32 22.74
CA SER A 7 1.91 25.65 21.81
C SER A 7 1.85 24.64 20.67
N LEU A 8 1.63 25.11 19.44
CA LEU A 8 1.67 24.31 18.21
C LEU A 8 2.99 23.52 18.04
N PHE A 9 4.04 23.87 18.78
CA PHE A 9 5.35 23.22 18.75
C PHE A 9 5.71 22.48 20.04
N GLY A 10 4.80 22.42 21.02
CA GLY A 10 5.05 21.74 22.31
C GLY A 10 5.30 20.24 22.17
N ASN A 11 4.67 19.61 21.16
CA ASN A 11 4.74 18.17 20.90
C ASN A 11 5.41 17.83 19.56
N LEU A 12 6.12 18.77 18.94
CA LEU A 12 6.69 18.61 17.59
C LEU A 12 7.55 17.34 17.44
N ARG A 13 8.25 16.94 18.50
CA ARG A 13 9.06 15.71 18.51
C ARG A 13 8.20 14.45 18.36
N ASP A 14 7.09 14.39 19.07
CA ASP A 14 6.18 13.25 19.04
C ASP A 14 5.40 13.24 17.73
N ASP A 15 5.02 14.42 17.23
CA ASP A 15 4.38 14.59 15.92
C ASP A 15 5.29 14.15 14.76
N ILE A 16 6.58 14.51 14.79
CA ILE A 16 7.57 14.07 13.78
C ILE A 16 7.80 12.56 13.88
N HIS A 17 7.87 12.01 15.09
CA HIS A 17 8.03 10.57 15.29
C HIS A 17 6.83 9.81 14.72
N ALA A 18 5.60 10.25 15.02
CA ALA A 18 4.38 9.68 14.46
C ALA A 18 4.35 9.81 12.92
N ALA A 19 4.62 11.01 12.37
CA ALA A 19 4.64 11.24 10.93
C ALA A 19 5.68 10.37 10.20
N SER A 20 6.85 10.13 10.82
CA SER A 20 7.89 9.29 10.23
C SER A 20 7.47 7.82 10.12
N LEU A 21 6.72 7.32 11.11
CA LEU A 21 6.24 5.95 11.14
C LEU A 21 5.01 5.76 10.25
N GLU A 22 4.12 6.74 10.17
CA GLU A 22 3.03 6.78 9.19
C GLU A 22 3.56 6.76 7.75
N LEU A 23 4.63 7.52 7.48
CA LEU A 23 5.30 7.50 6.19
C LEU A 23 5.92 6.12 5.90
N ALA A 24 6.62 5.53 6.87
CA ALA A 24 7.21 4.20 6.71
C ALA A 24 6.15 3.12 6.48
N GLY A 25 5.03 3.15 7.22
CA GLY A 25 3.89 2.26 7.04
C GLY A 25 3.23 2.43 5.68
N THR A 26 3.05 3.67 5.22
CA THR A 26 2.51 3.96 3.90
C THR A 26 3.45 3.48 2.79
N ILE A 27 4.77 3.66 2.93
CA ILE A 27 5.74 3.15 1.97
C ILE A 27 5.66 1.63 1.90
N LEU A 28 5.61 0.93 3.04
CA LEU A 28 5.50 -0.52 3.08
C LEU A 28 4.19 -1.02 2.47
N PHE A 29 3.07 -0.36 2.78
CA PHE A 29 1.76 -0.62 2.19
C PHE A 29 1.81 -0.48 0.66
N LEU A 30 2.25 0.68 0.18
CA LEU A 30 2.27 0.94 -1.25
C LEU A 30 3.28 0.04 -1.99
N LEU A 31 4.46 -0.21 -1.41
CA LEU A 31 5.47 -1.07 -2.03
C LEU A 31 4.94 -2.50 -2.24
N LEU A 32 4.34 -3.10 -1.22
CA LEU A 32 3.82 -4.46 -1.31
C LEU A 32 2.54 -4.52 -2.17
N GLY A 33 1.62 -3.57 -1.99
CA GLY A 33 0.37 -3.50 -2.75
C GLY A 33 0.58 -3.23 -4.24
N LEU A 34 1.36 -2.20 -4.59
CA LEU A 34 1.69 -1.91 -5.99
C LEU A 34 2.60 -2.98 -6.59
N GLY A 35 3.49 -3.59 -5.79
CA GLY A 35 4.30 -4.73 -6.21
C GLY A 35 3.45 -5.92 -6.65
N GLY A 36 2.37 -6.23 -5.92
CA GLY A 36 1.38 -7.23 -6.30
C GLY A 36 0.68 -6.91 -7.62
N ILE A 37 0.29 -5.64 -7.82
CA ILE A 37 -0.31 -5.21 -9.10
C ILE A 37 0.67 -5.40 -10.27
N GLN A 38 1.94 -5.04 -10.09
CA GLN A 38 2.94 -5.22 -11.14
C GLN A 38 3.17 -6.69 -11.47
N ALA A 39 3.34 -7.56 -10.45
CA ALA A 39 3.51 -9.00 -10.65
C ALA A 39 2.33 -9.62 -11.40
N SER A 40 1.12 -9.14 -11.11
CA SER A 40 -0.11 -9.53 -11.78
C SER A 40 -0.12 -9.11 -13.26
N ALA A 41 0.30 -7.89 -13.57
CA ALA A 41 0.41 -7.39 -14.93
C ALA A 41 1.45 -8.16 -15.77
N PHE A 42 2.61 -8.48 -15.19
CA PHE A 42 3.64 -9.29 -15.85
C PHE A 42 3.14 -10.71 -16.17
N SER A 43 2.44 -11.33 -15.22
CA SER A 43 1.87 -12.68 -15.41
C SER A 43 0.83 -12.71 -16.53
N ASN A 44 -0.01 -11.68 -16.61
CA ASN A 44 -0.97 -11.52 -17.69
C ASN A 44 -0.30 -11.34 -19.06
N GLN A 45 0.74 -10.51 -19.15
CA GLN A 45 1.47 -10.33 -20.41
C GLN A 45 2.15 -11.62 -20.87
N ALA A 46 2.71 -12.40 -19.96
CA ALA A 46 3.28 -13.71 -20.28
C ALA A 46 2.22 -14.68 -20.83
N PHE A 47 1.01 -14.69 -20.26
CA PHE A 47 -0.08 -15.55 -20.72
C PHE A 47 -0.68 -15.10 -22.07
N VAL A 48 -0.94 -13.80 -22.22
CA VAL A 48 -1.54 -13.21 -23.44
C VAL A 48 -0.57 -13.21 -24.62
N GLY A 49 0.73 -12.97 -24.36
CA GLY A 49 1.80 -13.01 -25.36
C GLY A 49 2.02 -14.40 -25.95
N VAL A 50 1.77 -15.46 -25.16
CA VAL A 50 1.82 -16.85 -25.63
C VAL A 50 0.54 -17.23 -26.39
N ALA A 51 -0.62 -16.69 -26.00
CA ALA A 51 -1.91 -17.16 -26.50
C ALA A 51 -2.42 -16.47 -27.78
N THR A 52 -2.08 -15.20 -28.04
CA THR A 52 -2.84 -14.43 -29.06
C THR A 52 -2.07 -13.49 -29.97
N GLY A 53 -0.80 -13.17 -29.71
CA GLY A 53 -0.04 -12.20 -30.52
C GLY A 53 -0.69 -10.80 -30.63
N ALA A 54 -1.71 -10.51 -29.82
CA ALA A 54 -2.54 -9.31 -29.92
C ALA A 54 -2.17 -8.28 -28.85
N SER A 55 -2.18 -7.02 -29.25
CA SER A 55 -1.71 -5.87 -28.47
C SER A 55 -2.43 -5.68 -27.13
N THR A 56 -1.64 -5.38 -26.11
CA THR A 56 -1.94 -5.27 -24.67
C THR A 56 -2.84 -4.10 -24.25
N ALA A 57 -3.50 -3.41 -25.19
CA ALA A 57 -4.12 -2.11 -24.92
C ALA A 57 -5.54 -2.18 -24.31
N ASN A 58 -6.25 -3.32 -24.36
CA ASN A 58 -7.64 -3.42 -23.86
C ASN A 58 -7.95 -4.79 -23.22
N GLN A 59 -6.98 -5.39 -22.52
CA GLN A 59 -7.19 -6.66 -21.82
C GLN A 59 -8.10 -6.46 -20.60
N ILE A 60 -9.33 -6.97 -20.69
CA ILE A 60 -10.22 -7.13 -19.54
C ILE A 60 -9.47 -8.00 -18.52
N HIS A 61 -9.29 -7.46 -17.31
CA HIS A 61 -8.59 -8.20 -16.26
C HIS A 61 -9.38 -9.46 -15.93
N SER A 62 -8.70 -10.61 -15.86
CA SER A 62 -9.36 -11.87 -15.52
C SER A 62 -9.75 -11.88 -14.03
N ILE A 63 -10.84 -12.54 -13.65
CA ILE A 63 -11.29 -12.60 -12.24
C ILE A 63 -10.16 -13.04 -11.28
N PRO A 64 -9.32 -14.06 -11.60
CA PRO A 64 -8.20 -14.44 -10.75
C PRO A 64 -7.16 -13.31 -10.57
N GLN A 65 -6.96 -12.51 -11.61
CA GLN A 65 -6.06 -11.37 -11.59
C GLN A 65 -6.58 -10.25 -10.66
N LEU A 66 -7.86 -9.89 -10.80
CA LEU A 66 -8.49 -8.91 -9.89
C LEU A 66 -8.47 -9.39 -8.44
N LEU A 67 -8.73 -10.68 -8.21
CA LEU A 67 -8.69 -11.29 -6.88
C LEU A 67 -7.27 -11.23 -6.31
N TYR A 68 -6.24 -11.55 -7.10
CA TYR A 68 -4.85 -11.42 -6.70
C TYR A 68 -4.48 -9.97 -6.34
N ILE A 69 -4.89 -9.00 -7.15
CA ILE A 69 -4.68 -7.57 -6.89
C ILE A 69 -5.35 -7.17 -5.57
N SER A 70 -6.63 -7.55 -5.37
CA SER A 70 -7.36 -7.24 -4.13
C SER A 70 -6.72 -7.87 -2.90
N ALA A 71 -6.28 -9.13 -2.99
CA ALA A 71 -5.61 -9.84 -1.91
C ALA A 71 -4.25 -9.20 -1.59
N SER A 72 -3.50 -8.77 -2.61
CA SER A 72 -2.22 -8.09 -2.41
C SER A 72 -2.38 -6.76 -1.67
N MET A 73 -3.38 -5.94 -2.04
CA MET A 73 -3.69 -4.69 -1.35
C MET A 73 -4.20 -4.93 0.08
N GLY A 74 -5.11 -5.89 0.26
CA GLY A 74 -5.69 -6.21 1.57
C GLY A 74 -4.67 -6.78 2.55
N LEU A 75 -3.85 -7.75 2.12
CA LEU A 75 -2.80 -8.33 2.95
C LEU A 75 -1.69 -7.32 3.23
N SER A 76 -1.37 -6.45 2.28
CA SER A 76 -0.40 -5.38 2.48
C SER A 76 -0.84 -4.39 3.58
N LEU A 77 -2.11 -3.99 3.59
CA LEU A 77 -2.68 -3.19 4.69
C LEU A 77 -2.64 -3.95 6.01
N LEU A 78 -3.03 -5.24 6.03
CA LEU A 78 -3.01 -6.06 7.23
C LEU A 78 -1.61 -6.15 7.85
N VAL A 79 -0.59 -6.37 7.02
CA VAL A 79 0.82 -6.40 7.46
C VAL A 79 1.24 -5.03 7.98
N SER A 80 0.91 -3.95 7.26
CA SER A 80 1.28 -2.58 7.66
C SER A 80 0.67 -2.21 9.01
N VAL A 81 -0.63 -2.45 9.19
CA VAL A 81 -1.30 -2.22 10.48
C VAL A 81 -0.69 -3.10 11.57
N TRP A 82 -0.44 -4.38 11.32
CA TRP A 82 0.15 -5.25 12.35
C TRP A 82 1.50 -4.75 12.90
N PHE A 83 2.32 -4.14 12.03
CA PHE A 83 3.61 -3.54 12.44
C PHE A 83 3.46 -2.20 13.16
N PHE A 84 2.56 -1.32 12.70
CA PHE A 84 2.51 0.08 13.15
C PHE A 84 1.36 0.42 14.11
N TYR A 85 0.40 -0.48 14.30
CA TYR A 85 -0.80 -0.25 15.13
C TYR A 85 -0.52 0.14 16.58
N ARG A 86 0.61 -0.29 17.15
CA ARG A 86 0.97 0.06 18.53
C ARG A 86 1.67 1.40 18.68
N VAL A 87 2.09 2.02 17.57
CA VAL A 87 2.89 3.24 17.62
C VAL A 87 2.13 4.43 17.04
N THR A 88 1.48 4.25 15.90
CA THR A 88 0.74 5.33 15.24
C THR A 88 -0.75 5.01 15.01
N GLY A 89 -1.11 3.72 15.01
CA GLY A 89 -2.48 3.24 14.83
C GLY A 89 -2.69 2.61 13.48
#